data_AF-A0A9D7RCV1-F1
#
_entry.id   AF-A0A9D7RCV1-F1
#
_cell.length_a   1.000
_cell.length_b   1.000
_cell.length_c   1.000
_cell.angle_alpha   90.00
_cell.angle_beta   90.00
_cell.angle_gamma   90.00
#
_symmetry.space_group_name_H-M   'P 1'
#
loop_
_entity.id
_entity.type
_entity.pdbx_description
1 polymer ?
#
loop_
_entity_poly.entity_id
_entity_poly.type
_entity_poly.pdbx_seq_one_letter_code
_entity_poly.pdbx_strand_id
1 'polypeptide(L)' 'MEELKFKTNINCMGCIAKFTPYIQDQEGVESWEVDTTHPDKILTVKGDISPEEVEALVKEAGFVVREVIAA' A
#
# COMPACT_ATOMS: atom_id res chain seq x y z
N MET A 1 -9.37 4.57 13.06
CA MET A 1 -7.98 4.62 12.57
C MET A 1 -7.36 3.24 12.65
N GLU A 2 -7.47 2.54 11.53
CA GLU A 2 -6.95 1.20 11.35
C GLU A 2 -5.59 1.27 10.67
N GLU A 3 -4.73 0.29 10.96
CA GLU A 3 -3.44 0.12 10.29
C GLU A 3 -3.51 -1.17 9.49
N LEU A 4 -3.46 -1.03 8.16
CA LEU A 4 -3.46 -2.14 7.23
C LEU A 4 -2.04 -2.39 6.72
N LYS A 5 -1.66 -3.66 6.63
CA LYS A 5 -0.35 -4.08 6.13
C LYS A 5 -0.51 -5.08 5.01
N PHE A 6 0.30 -4.91 3.98
CA PHE A 6 0.29 -5.75 2.80
C PHE A 6 1.71 -6.09 2.38
N LYS A 7 1.92 -7.33 1.93
CA LYS A 7 3.07 -7.65 1.09
C LYS A 7 2.81 -7.08 -0.29
N THR A 8 3.80 -6.45 -0.91
CA THR A 8 3.67 -5.86 -2.26
C THR A 8 4.83 -6.26 -3.16
N ASN A 9 4.73 -5.98 -4.47
CA ASN A 9 5.85 -6.03 -5.40
C ASN A 9 6.46 -4.64 -5.69
N ILE A 10 6.00 -3.56 -5.03
CA ILE A 10 6.63 -2.24 -5.09
C ILE A 10 7.99 -2.32 -4.40
N ASN A 11 9.08 -2.26 -5.17
CA ASN A 11 10.41 -2.60 -4.67
C ASN A 11 11.51 -1.58 -5.02
N CYS A 12 11.13 -0.43 -5.57
CA CYS A 12 12.07 0.55 -6.10
C CYS A 12 11.54 1.97 -5.94
N MET A 13 12.43 2.98 -5.87
CA MET A 13 12.00 4.39 -5.73
C MET A 13 11.12 4.86 -6.89
N GLY A 14 11.40 4.41 -8.13
CA GLY A 14 10.55 4.72 -9.29
C GLY A 14 9.17 4.05 -9.21
N CYS A 15 9.09 2.89 -8.56
CA CYS A 15 7.85 2.14 -8.32
C CYS A 15 6.98 2.89 -7.31
N ILE A 16 7.60 3.40 -6.23
CA ILE A 16 6.96 4.27 -5.24
C ILE A 16 6.44 5.53 -5.92
N ALA A 17 7.28 6.24 -6.69
CA ALA A 17 6.87 7.46 -7.39
C ALA A 17 5.70 7.25 -8.36
N LYS A 18 5.62 6.07 -9.00
CA LYS A 18 4.49 5.68 -9.84
C LYS A 18 3.22 5.39 -9.04
N PHE A 19 3.36 4.81 -7.84
CA PHE A 19 2.23 4.47 -6.96
C PHE A 19 1.70 5.68 -6.19
N THR A 20 2.56 6.61 -5.78
CA THR A 20 2.24 7.84 -5.03
C THR A 20 0.95 8.55 -5.51
N PRO A 21 0.75 8.88 -6.80
CA PRO A 21 -0.47 9.58 -7.25
C PRO A 21 -1.77 8.78 -7.07
N TYR A 22 -1.70 7.46 -6.89
CA TYR A 22 -2.88 6.62 -6.66
C TYR A 22 -3.33 6.64 -5.20
N ILE A 23 -2.42 6.83 -4.25
CA ILE A 23 -2.70 6.68 -2.81
C ILE A 23 -2.62 8.01 -2.03
N GLN A 24 -1.82 8.98 -2.48
CA GLN A 24 -1.57 10.22 -1.73
C GLN A 24 -2.83 11.09 -1.53
N ASP A 25 -3.77 11.04 -2.48
CA ASP A 25 -5.00 11.83 -2.52
C ASP A 25 -6.25 10.95 -2.29
N GLN A 26 -6.05 9.72 -1.80
CA GLN A 26 -7.18 8.82 -1.55
C GLN A 26 -7.94 9.19 -0.30
N GLU A 27 -9.27 9.22 -0.44
CA GLU A 27 -10.15 9.49 0.67
C GLU A 27 -10.00 8.39 1.73
N GLY A 28 -9.95 8.79 3.00
CA GLY A 28 -9.73 7.86 4.10
C GLY A 28 -8.27 7.45 4.32
N VAL A 29 -7.32 7.76 3.43
CA VAL A 29 -5.88 7.54 3.68
C VAL A 29 -5.29 8.73 4.41
N GLU A 30 -4.81 8.50 5.64
CA GLU A 30 -4.10 9.52 6.42
C GLU A 30 -2.59 9.45 6.23
N SER A 31 -2.03 8.24 6.10
CA SER A 31 -0.61 8.02 5.90
C SER A 31 -0.34 6.66 5.27
N TRP A 32 0.75 6.58 4.50
CA TRP A 32 1.17 5.33 3.87
C TRP A 32 2.69 5.29 3.72
N GLU A 33 3.25 4.09 3.69
CA GLU A 33 4.68 3.86 3.49
C GLU A 33 4.92 2.51 2.81
N VAL A 34 5.95 2.43 1.97
CA VAL A 34 6.45 1.16 1.43
C VAL A 34 7.85 0.89 1.99
N ASP A 35 7.96 -0.11 2.85
CA ASP A 35 9.25 -0.62 3.31
C ASP A 35 9.86 -1.54 2.25
N THR A 36 10.69 -0.95 1.40
CA THR A 36 11.44 -1.69 0.37
C THR A 36 12.65 -2.44 0.94
N THR A 37 13.03 -2.22 2.20
CA THR A 37 14.14 -2.93 2.85
C THR A 37 13.72 -4.29 3.37
N HIS A 38 12.45 -4.44 3.76
CA HIS A 38 11.88 -5.73 4.13
C HIS A 38 11.88 -6.71 2.94
N PRO A 39 12.21 -8.00 3.13
CA PRO A 39 12.22 -8.99 2.04
C PRO A 39 10.85 -9.12 1.35
N ASP A 40 9.77 -9.04 2.13
CA ASP A 40 8.39 -9.12 1.62
C ASP A 40 7.84 -7.82 1.02
N LYS A 41 8.60 -6.71 1.10
CA LYS A 41 8.19 -5.35 0.69
C LYS A 41 6.83 -4.97 1.28
N ILE A 42 6.85 -4.27 2.42
CA ILE A 42 5.61 -4.04 3.18
C ILE A 42 5.03 -2.69 2.82
N LEU A 43 3.82 -2.68 2.27
CA LEU A 43 2.98 -1.48 2.22
C LEU A 43 2.19 -1.38 3.52
N THR A 44 2.35 -0.28 4.24
CA THR A 44 1.54 0.06 5.42
C THR A 44 0.64 1.23 5.06
N VAL A 45 -0.66 1.13 5.35
CA VAL A 45 -1.65 2.19 5.13
C VAL A 45 -2.38 2.44 6.44
N LYS A 46 -2.55 3.70 6.81
CA LYS A 46 -3.29 4.14 7.99
C LYS A 46 -4.44 5.04 7.59
N GLY A 47 -5.59 4.78 8.19
CA GLY A 47 -6.76 5.64 8.08
C GLY A 47 -8.06 4.87 8.18
N ASP A 48 -9.09 5.41 7.53
CA ASP A 48 -10.43 4.85 7.41
C ASP A 48 -10.63 4.42 5.94
N ILE A 49 -9.91 3.37 5.55
CA ILE A 49 -9.96 2.77 4.21
C ILE A 49 -9.99 1.25 4.34
N SER A 50 -10.74 0.58 3.48
CA SER A 50 -10.89 -0.88 3.51
C SER A 50 -9.70 -1.58 2.82
N PRO A 51 -9.36 -2.82 3.20
CA PRO A 51 -8.30 -3.57 2.51
C PRO A 51 -8.57 -3.79 1.01
N GLU A 52 -9.83 -3.97 0.63
CA GLU A 52 -10.25 -4.13 -0.76
C GLU A 52 -9.99 -2.86 -1.60
N GLU A 53 -10.17 -1.68 -0.99
CA GLU A 53 -9.90 -0.39 -1.63
C GLU A 53 -8.39 -0.22 -1.84
N VAL A 54 -7.57 -0.55 -0.83
CA VAL A 54 -6.11 -0.52 -0.97
C VAL A 54 -5.64 -1.48 -2.07
N GLU A 55 -6.21 -2.68 -2.14
CA GLU A 55 -5.88 -3.65 -3.19
C GLU A 55 -6.23 -3.13 -4.60
N ALA A 56 -7.40 -2.49 -4.75
CA ALA A 56 -7.80 -1.89 -6.02
C ALA A 56 -6.82 -0.80 -6.47
N LEU A 57 -6.43 0.12 -5.59
CA LEU A 57 -5.49 1.21 -5.89
C LEU A 57 -4.13 0.69 -6.35
N VAL A 58 -3.61 -0.31 -5.63
CA VAL A 58 -2.33 -0.95 -5.98
C VAL A 58 -2.42 -1.61 -7.36
N LYS A 59 -3.53 -2.28 -7.65
CA LYS A 59 -3.76 -2.94 -8.93
C LYS A 59 -3.89 -1.94 -10.08
N GLU A 60 -4.57 -0.81 -9.87
CA GLU A 60 -4.68 0.29 -10.84
C GLU A 60 -3.30 0.88 -11.17
N ALA A 61 -2.41 0.98 -10.18
CA ALA A 61 -1.02 1.39 -10.38
C ALA A 61 -0.15 0.34 -11.12
N GLY A 62 -0.68 -0.87 -11.33
CA GLY A 62 -0.01 -1.99 -12.00
C GLY A 62 0.87 -2.84 -11.08
N PHE A 63 0.56 -2.83 -9.78
CA PHE A 63 1.25 -3.62 -8.75
C PHE A 63 0.30 -4.68 -8.18
N VAL A 64 0.82 -5.52 -7.30
CA VAL A 64 0.01 -6.51 -6.57
C VAL A 64 0.28 -6.40 -5.08
N VAL A 65 -0.76 -6.64 -4.29
CA VAL A 65 -0.66 -6.76 -2.84
C VAL A 65 -1.31 -8.05 -2.36
N ARG A 66 -0.90 -8.47 -1.16
CA ARG A 66 -1.58 -9.49 -0.39
C ARG A 66 -1.62 -9.05 1.07
N GLU A 67 -2.81 -9.00 1.64
CA GLU A 67 -3.00 -8.67 3.04
C GLU A 67 -2.19 -9.63 3.93
N VAL A 68 -1.50 -9.07 4.92
CA VAL A 68 -0.92 -9.86 6.00
C VAL A 68 -1.87 -9.79 7.18
N ILE A 69 -2.62 -10.87 7.40
CA ILE A 69 -3.39 -11.01 8.64
C ILE A 69 -2.36 -11.04 9.78
N ALA A 70 -2.34 -10.01 10.61
CA ALA A 70 -1.65 -10.06 11.89
C ALA A 70 -2.40 -11.11 12.73
N ALA A 71 -1.80 -12.30 12.83
CA ALA A 71 -2.25 -13.35 13.73
C ALA A 71 -2.11 -12.92 15.20
#